data_AF-A0A841HBP6-F1
#
_entry.id   AF-A0A841HBP6-F1
#
_cell.length_a   1.000
_cell.length_b   1.000
_cell.length_c   1.000
_cell.angle_alpha   90.00
_cell.angle_beta   90.00
_cell.angle_gamma   90.00
#
_symmetry.space_group_name_H-M   'P 1'
#
loop_
_entity.id
_entity.type
_entity.pdbx_description
1 polymer ?
#
loop_
_entity_poly.entity_id
_entity_poly.type
_entity_poly.pdbx_seq_one_letter_code
_entity_poly.pdbx_strand_id
1 'polypeptide(L)'
;MPRPELAEWMTPMDRDILELLWNDGRRELILNPGTIEANTDWKRQSIRQHILKLREHGLVEYYDEDRALYQLSERGRAWLTGEIDTDDLQVGN
;
A
#
# COMPACT_ATOMS: atom_id res chain seq x y z
N MET A 1 -1.05 7.84 16.33
CA MET A 1 -0.68 8.80 15.27
C MET A 1 -1.96 9.21 14.55
N PRO A 2 -2.14 10.47 14.16
CA PRO A 2 -3.25 10.84 13.28
C PRO A 2 -3.08 10.12 11.94
N ARG A 3 -4.18 9.58 11.42
CA ARG A 3 -4.21 8.87 10.13
C ARG A 3 -4.24 9.93 9.01
N PRO A 4 -3.33 9.90 8.01
CA PRO A 4 -3.34 10.85 6.90
C PRO A 4 -4.68 10.84 6.17
N GLU A 5 -5.10 11.95 5.57
CA GLU A 5 -6.29 11.95 4.70
C GLU A 5 -6.04 11.13 3.42
N LEU A 6 -7.08 10.58 2.80
CA LEU A 6 -6.90 9.83 1.54
C LEU A 6 -6.69 10.81 0.38
N ALA A 7 -5.75 10.50 -0.52
CA ALA A 7 -5.65 11.23 -1.77
C ALA A 7 -6.91 11.01 -2.60
N GLU A 8 -7.26 11.95 -3.49
CA GLU A 8 -8.46 11.85 -4.33
C GLU A 8 -8.53 10.56 -5.15
N TRP A 9 -7.36 10.01 -5.52
CA TRP A 9 -7.26 8.78 -6.29
C TRP A 9 -7.34 7.52 -5.43
N MET A 10 -7.16 7.62 -4.11
CA MET A 10 -7.16 6.49 -3.19
C MET A 10 -8.57 6.12 -2.74
N THR A 11 -8.73 4.85 -2.42
CA THR A 11 -9.93 4.27 -1.81
C THR A 11 -9.58 3.70 -0.42
N PRO A 12 -10.58 3.33 0.41
CA PRO A 12 -10.32 2.62 1.65
C PRO A 12 -9.49 1.34 1.48
N MET A 13 -9.66 0.64 0.34
CA MET A 13 -8.89 -0.57 0.03
C MET A 13 -7.38 -0.29 -0.08
N ASP A 14 -7.01 0.82 -0.71
CA ASP A 14 -5.61 1.22 -0.86
C ASP A 14 -4.96 1.39 0.52
N ARG A 15 -5.68 2.03 1.45
CA ARG A 15 -5.24 2.18 2.83
C ARG A 15 -5.15 0.84 3.55
N ASP A 16 -6.16 -0.01 3.44
CA ASP A 16 -6.16 -1.31 4.12
C ASP A 16 -4.98 -2.19 3.67
N ILE A 17 -4.63 -2.15 2.38
CA ILE A 17 -3.45 -2.82 1.84
C ILE A 17 -2.17 -2.28 2.49
N LEU A 18 -2.01 -0.96 2.53
CA LEU A 18 -0.83 -0.31 3.11
C LEU A 18 -0.72 -0.58 4.63
N GLU A 19 -1.81 -0.45 5.38
CA GLU A 19 -1.85 -0.72 6.82
C GLU A 19 -1.57 -2.20 7.13
N LEU A 20 -2.05 -3.13 6.30
CA LEU A 20 -1.73 -4.56 6.43
C LEU A 20 -0.23 -4.82 6.21
N LEU A 21 0.37 -4.25 5.16
CA LEU A 21 1.81 -4.39 4.91
C LEU A 21 2.64 -3.76 6.04
N TRP A 22 2.18 -2.62 6.58
CA TRP A 22 2.83 -1.92 7.69
C TRP A 22 2.82 -2.71 9.00
N ASN A 23 1.79 -3.54 9.20
CA ASN A 23 1.64 -4.37 10.39
C ASN A 23 1.69 -3.58 11.70
N ASP A 24 1.04 -2.40 11.72
CA ASP A 24 0.91 -1.55 12.91
C ASP A 24 2.28 -1.22 13.54
N GLY A 25 3.26 -0.88 12.67
CA GLY A 25 4.61 -0.49 13.06
C GLY A 25 5.49 -1.61 13.61
N ARG A 26 5.03 -2.88 13.52
CA ARG A 26 5.85 -4.06 13.86
C ARG A 26 6.74 -4.43 12.67
N ARG A 27 7.08 -5.71 12.56
CA ARG A 27 7.78 -6.22 11.37
C ARG A 27 6.84 -6.14 10.17
N GLU A 28 7.20 -5.33 9.19
CA GLU A 28 6.47 -5.22 7.93
C GLU A 28 6.29 -6.57 7.26
N LEU A 29 5.13 -6.75 6.63
CA LEU A 29 4.76 -7.98 5.93
C LEU A 29 5.14 -7.87 4.45
N ILE A 30 5.52 -9.00 3.89
CA ILE A 30 5.75 -9.18 2.46
C ILE A 30 4.64 -10.11 1.97
N LEU A 31 3.70 -9.57 1.19
CA LEU A 31 2.47 -10.27 0.84
C LEU A 31 2.23 -10.27 -0.67
N ASN A 32 1.63 -11.34 -1.16
CA ASN A 32 1.07 -11.37 -2.50
C ASN A 32 -0.45 -11.05 -2.46
N PRO A 33 -1.09 -10.77 -3.60
CA PRO A 33 -2.51 -10.42 -3.64
C PRO A 33 -3.45 -11.48 -3.05
N GLY A 34 -3.08 -12.77 -3.11
CA GLY A 34 -3.89 -13.84 -2.53
C GLY A 34 -3.83 -13.87 -1.00
N THR A 35 -2.66 -13.61 -0.43
CA THR A 35 -2.51 -13.48 1.03
C THR A 35 -3.21 -12.22 1.55
N ILE A 36 -3.21 -11.12 0.79
CA ILE A 36 -3.97 -9.92 1.14
C ILE A 36 -5.47 -10.20 1.15
N GLU A 37 -6.00 -10.89 0.13
CA GLU A 37 -7.41 -11.32 0.10
C GLU A 37 -7.77 -12.19 1.31
N ALA A 38 -6.88 -13.08 1.74
CA ALA A 38 -7.12 -13.93 2.90
C ALA A 38 -7.18 -13.16 4.24
N ASN A 39 -6.69 -11.92 4.29
CA ASN A 39 -6.60 -11.10 5.50
C ASN A 39 -7.43 -9.80 5.43
N THR A 40 -8.22 -9.62 4.38
CA THR A 40 -9.08 -8.45 4.16
C THR A 40 -10.42 -8.87 3.60
N ASP A 41 -11.40 -7.97 3.60
CA ASP A 41 -12.70 -8.22 2.96
C ASP A 41 -12.68 -8.00 1.43
N TRP A 42 -11.52 -7.65 0.88
CA TRP A 42 -11.33 -7.28 -0.52
C TRP A 42 -11.03 -8.49 -1.40
N LYS A 43 -11.53 -8.47 -2.64
CA LYS A 43 -11.28 -9.54 -3.62
C LYS A 43 -9.94 -9.38 -4.32
N ARG A 44 -9.28 -10.50 -4.58
CA ARG A 44 -7.94 -10.55 -5.20
C ARG A 44 -7.84 -9.80 -6.53
N GLN A 45 -8.90 -9.79 -7.33
CA GLN A 45 -8.93 -9.05 -8.60
C GLN A 45 -8.80 -7.53 -8.36
N SER A 46 -9.56 -6.97 -7.43
CA SER A 46 -9.48 -5.56 -7.06
C SER A 46 -8.15 -5.24 -6.40
N ILE A 47 -7.69 -6.09 -5.46
CA ILE A 47 -6.38 -5.93 -4.81
C ILE A 47 -5.25 -5.79 -5.84
N ARG A 48 -5.25 -6.58 -6.92
CA ARG A 48 -4.24 -6.44 -7.98
C ARG A 48 -4.27 -5.08 -8.67
N GLN A 49 -5.45 -4.56 -8.99
CA GLN A 49 -5.61 -3.25 -9.63
C GLN A 49 -5.09 -2.14 -8.71
N HIS A 50 -5.46 -2.21 -7.42
CA HIS A 50 -5.06 -1.24 -6.42
C HIS A 50 -3.56 -1.30 -6.08
N ILE A 51 -2.96 -2.49 -5.99
CA ILE A 51 -1.50 -2.61 -5.81
C ILE A 51 -0.72 -1.99 -6.96
N LEU A 52 -1.18 -2.16 -8.21
CA LEU A 52 -0.53 -1.52 -9.36
C LEU A 52 -0.58 0.00 -9.23
N LYS A 53 -1.75 0.55 -8.87
CA LYS A 53 -1.91 1.99 -8.63
C LYS A 53 -1.04 2.50 -7.48
N LEU A 54 -1.04 1.81 -6.34
CA LEU A 54 -0.16 2.11 -5.22
C LEU A 54 1.31 2.12 -5.62
N ARG A 55 1.72 1.20 -6.51
CA ARG A 55 3.08 1.13 -7.04
C ARG A 55 3.40 2.28 -7.99
N GLU A 56 2.46 2.65 -8.87
CA GLU A 56 2.57 3.83 -9.76
C GLU A 56 2.78 5.13 -8.96
N HIS A 57 2.16 5.25 -7.79
CA HIS A 57 2.38 6.37 -6.86
C HIS A 57 3.56 6.17 -5.90
N GLY A 58 4.30 5.05 -6.03
CA GLY A 58 5.51 4.76 -5.27
C GLY A 58 5.28 4.42 -3.80
N LEU A 59 4.08 3.99 -3.40
CA LEU A 59 3.75 3.62 -2.00
C LEU A 59 4.08 2.16 -1.68
N VAL A 60 4.14 1.31 -2.70
CA VAL A 60 4.56 -0.09 -2.58
C VAL A 60 5.57 -0.40 -3.67
N GLU A 61 6.36 -1.45 -3.48
CA GLU A 61 7.33 -1.95 -4.44
C GLU A 61 7.36 -3.49 -4.45
N TYR A 62 7.93 -4.07 -5.50
CA TYR A 62 8.17 -5.50 -5.51
C TYR A 62 9.28 -5.85 -4.53
N TYR A 63 9.00 -6.82 -3.66
CA TYR A 63 10.05 -7.55 -2.95
C TYR A 63 10.59 -8.69 -3.83
N ASP A 64 9.70 -9.38 -4.54
CA ASP A 64 10.01 -10.46 -5.49
C ASP A 64 8.92 -10.44 -6.58
N GLU A 65 9.29 -10.00 -7.78
CA GLU A 65 8.37 -9.81 -8.90
C GLU A 65 7.83 -11.15 -9.44
N ASP A 66 8.68 -12.17 -9.54
CA ASP A 66 8.31 -13.51 -10.03
C ASP A 66 7.23 -14.16 -9.15
N ARG A 67 7.27 -13.86 -7.84
CA ARG A 67 6.29 -14.36 -6.87
C ARG A 67 5.14 -13.39 -6.61
N ALA A 68 5.14 -12.24 -7.27
CA ALA A 68 4.22 -11.13 -7.03
C ALA A 68 4.10 -10.78 -5.54
N LEU A 69 5.25 -10.73 -4.85
CA LEU A 69 5.36 -10.32 -3.46
C LEU A 69 5.66 -8.82 -3.40
N TYR A 70 4.88 -8.10 -2.60
CA TYR A 70 4.97 -6.67 -2.42
C TYR A 70 5.32 -6.32 -0.98
N GLN A 71 5.97 -5.18 -0.83
CA GLN A 71 6.27 -4.54 0.46
C GLN A 71 5.97 -3.04 0.38
N LEU A 72 5.87 -2.39 1.54
CA LEU A 72 5.88 -0.93 1.58
C LEU A 72 7.20 -0.40 1.05
N SER A 73 7.14 0.69 0.29
CA SER A 73 8.31 1.50 -0.01
C SER A 73 8.63 2.44 1.17
N GLU A 74 9.76 3.13 1.10
CA GLU A 74 10.08 4.21 2.05
C GLU A 74 9.04 5.33 2.02
N ARG A 75 8.62 5.75 0.83
CA ARG A 75 7.57 6.76 0.64
C ARG A 75 6.21 6.30 1.18
N GLY A 76 5.88 5.02 1.01
CA GLY A 76 4.66 4.41 1.56
C GLY A 76 4.62 4.47 3.08
N ARG A 77 5.73 4.14 3.74
CA ARG A 77 5.89 4.26 5.19
C ARG A 77 5.74 5.70 5.65
N ALA A 78 6.48 6.61 5.05
CA ALA A 78 6.47 8.02 5.42
C ALA A 78 5.08 8.65 5.24
N TRP A 79 4.35 8.30 4.18
CA TRP A 79 2.95 8.72 4.05
C TRP A 79 2.07 8.11 5.15
N LEU A 80 2.13 6.79 5.38
CA LEU A 80 1.33 6.12 6.41
C LEU A 80 1.54 6.68 7.82
N THR A 81 2.77 7.10 8.15
CA THR A 81 3.11 7.69 9.46
C THR A 81 2.81 9.18 9.55
N GLY A 82 2.38 9.81 8.45
CA GLY A 82 2.08 11.24 8.37
C GLY A 82 3.31 12.13 8.26
N GLU A 83 4.47 11.58 7.87
CA GLU A 83 5.69 12.33 7.58
C GLU A 83 5.62 13.03 6.21
N ILE A 84 4.83 12.49 5.27
CA ILE A 84 4.56 13.07 3.96
C ILE A 84 3.07 13.40 3.86
N ASP A 85 2.73 14.59 3.36
CA ASP A 85 1.35 14.97 3.13
C ASP A 85 0.77 14.20 1.93
N THR A 86 -0.54 13.96 1.97
CA THR A 86 -1.28 13.33 0.90
C THR A 86 -1.22 14.12 -0.40
N ASP A 87 -1.15 15.46 -0.34
CA ASP A 87 -1.00 16.33 -1.51
C ASP A 87 0.34 16.16 -2.24
N ASP A 88 1.35 15.61 -1.54
CA ASP A 88 2.67 15.32 -2.10
C ASP A 88 2.72 13.97 -2.82
N LEU A 89 1.64 13.17 -2.82
CA LEU A 89 1.54 11.85 -3.47
C LEU A 89 1.37 11.89 -5.00
N GLN A 90 1.99 12.88 -5.65
CA GLN A 90 1.95 13.03 -7.11
C GLN A 90 2.66 11.85 -7.80
N VAL A 91 2.19 11.53 -9.01
CA VAL A 91 2.70 10.42 -9.84
C VAL A 91 4.17 10.65 -10.13
N GLY A 92 5.02 9.66 -9.87
CA GLY A 92 6.42 9.70 -10.29
C GLY A 92 6.49 9.72 -11.82
N ASN A 93 7.06 10.77 -12.39
CA ASN A 93 7.29 10.91 -13.83
C ASN A 93 8.28 9.86 -14.37
#